data_AF-A0A5B2VBQ9-F1
#
_entry.id   AF-A0A5B2VBQ9-F1
#
_cell.length_a   1.000
_cell.length_b   1.000
_cell.length_c   1.000
_cell.angle_alpha   90.00
_cell.angle_beta   90.00
_cell.angle_gamma   90.00
#
_symmetry.space_group_name_H-M   'P 1'
#
loop_
_entity.id
_entity.type
_entity.pdbx_description
1 polymer ?
#
loop_
_entity_poly.entity_id
_entity_poly.type
_entity_poly.pdbx_seq_one_letter_code
_entity_poly.pdbx_strand_id
1 'polypeptide(L)'
;GANLCGIQKKDGGIRPIAVGNTLRRLATKVGARNRLQTLGEELRPVQLGVSTSGGCEAAAHAARRYMTDCNHKRVLLKIDMRNAFNTLRRDSFLSVARTRFPGIYKPLWQAYPSPSRLFFGEEGLASEAGIQQG
;
A
#
# COMPACT_ATOMS: atom_id res chain seq x y z
N GLY A 1 -4.80 15.99 8.25
CA GLY A 1 -4.47 15.01 9.30
C GLY A 1 -5.28 13.74 9.18
N ALA A 2 -5.27 12.91 10.22
CA ALA A 2 -6.08 11.69 10.39
C ALA A 2 -6.15 11.27 11.86
N ASN A 3 -7.19 10.52 12.24
CA ASN A 3 -7.25 9.92 13.58
C ASN A 3 -6.41 8.64 13.60
N LEU A 4 -5.58 8.48 14.62
CA LEU A 4 -4.72 7.31 14.78
C LEU A 4 -5.37 6.30 15.72
N CYS A 5 -5.43 5.04 15.28
CA CYS A 5 -5.89 3.92 16.10
C CYS A 5 -4.84 2.82 16.10
N GLY A 6 -4.55 2.25 17.28
CA GLY A 6 -3.65 1.10 17.42
C GLY A 6 -4.44 -0.20 17.39
N ILE A 7 -4.25 -1.02 16.36
CA ILE A 7 -4.85 -2.36 16.30
C ILE A 7 -3.82 -3.39 16.78
N GLN A 8 -4.20 -4.22 17.75
CA GLN A 8 -3.33 -5.27 18.24
C GLN A 8 -3.18 -6.39 17.20
N LYS A 9 -1.94 -6.79 16.92
CA LYS A 9 -1.62 -7.95 16.10
C LYS A 9 -1.63 -9.21 16.97
N LYS A 10 -1.76 -10.37 16.32
CA LYS A 10 -1.71 -11.68 16.98
C LYS A 10 -0.37 -11.98 17.65
N ASP A 11 0.72 -11.35 17.20
CA ASP A 11 2.07 -11.49 17.75
C ASP A 11 2.37 -10.50 18.90
N GLY A 12 1.37 -9.77 19.39
CA GLY A 12 1.53 -8.75 20.43
C GLY A 12 2.02 -7.39 19.91
N GLY A 13 2.41 -7.28 18.63
CA GLY A 13 2.76 -6.00 18.03
C GLY A 13 1.55 -5.08 17.81
N ILE A 14 1.80 -3.78 17.62
CA ILE A 14 0.75 -2.80 17.29
C ILE A 14 0.79 -2.50 15.79
N ARG A 15 -0.38 -2.41 15.16
CA ARG A 15 -0.57 -1.88 13.81
C ARG A 15 -1.25 -0.50 13.91
N PRO A 16 -0.49 0.59 13.77
CA PRO A 16 -1.06 1.93 13.74
C PRO A 16 -1.84 2.13 12.42
N ILE A 17 -3.10 2.53 12.53
CA ILE A 17 -3.99 2.84 11.41
C ILE A 17 -4.37 4.32 11.49
N ALA A 18 -3.98 5.07 10.46
CA ALA A 18 -4.38 6.46 10.30
C ALA A 18 -5.68 6.53 9.48
N VAL A 19 -6.80 6.79 10.14
CA VAL A 19 -8.12 6.92 9.53
C VAL A 19 -8.27 8.32 8.96
N GLY A 20 -8.14 8.42 7.63
CA GLY A 20 -8.35 9.66 6.89
C GLY A 20 -9.82 10.07 6.77
N ASN A 21 -10.03 11.31 6.33
CA ASN A 21 -11.36 11.85 6.04
C ASN A 21 -12.11 10.99 5.00
N THR A 22 -13.39 10.70 5.27
CA THR A 22 -14.26 9.86 4.42
C THR A 22 -14.41 10.37 2.99
N LEU A 23 -14.60 11.69 2.80
CA LEU A 23 -14.73 12.28 1.47
C LEU A 23 -13.43 12.14 0.67
N ARG A 24 -12.28 12.31 1.32
CA ARG A 24 -10.98 12.06 0.68
C ARG A 24 -10.84 10.61 0.24
N ARG A 25 -11.18 9.65 1.12
CA ARG A 25 -11.13 8.21 0.81
C ARG A 25 -12.05 7.85 -0.35
N LEU A 26 -13.26 8.42 -0.38
CA LEU A 26 -14.21 8.25 -1.48
C LEU A 26 -13.64 8.80 -2.79
N ALA A 27 -13.15 10.04 -2.79
CA ALA A 27 -12.57 10.68 -3.97
C ALA A 27 -11.37 9.89 -4.52
N THR A 28 -10.47 9.41 -3.65
CA THR A 28 -9.33 8.58 -4.08
C THR A 28 -9.78 7.23 -4.63
N LYS A 29 -10.80 6.61 -4.04
CA LYS A 29 -11.31 5.30 -4.49
C LYS A 29 -12.00 5.41 -5.85
N VAL A 30 -12.86 6.42 -6.03
CA VAL A 30 -13.55 6.69 -7.29
C VAL A 30 -12.54 7.05 -8.38
N GLY A 31 -11.62 7.97 -8.09
CA GLY A 31 -10.65 8.42 -9.09
C GLY A 31 -9.60 7.35 -9.47
N ALA A 32 -9.29 6.40 -8.59
CA ALA A 32 -8.41 5.29 -8.93
C ALA A 32 -9.12 4.20 -9.76
N ARG A 33 -10.43 4.04 -9.61
CA ARG A 33 -11.21 2.88 -10.11
C ARG A 33 -10.96 2.56 -11.58
N ASN A 34 -11.02 3.56 -12.45
CA ASN A 34 -10.92 3.36 -13.90
C ASN A 34 -9.54 2.91 -14.35
N ARG A 35 -8.51 3.08 -13.52
CA ARG A 35 -7.13 2.72 -13.85
C ARG A 35 -6.65 1.45 -13.14
N LEU A 36 -7.35 1.00 -12.09
CA LEU A 36 -6.92 -0.16 -11.31
C LEU A 36 -6.79 -1.42 -12.17
N GLN A 37 -7.75 -1.67 -13.07
CA GLN A 37 -7.71 -2.85 -13.94
C GLN A 37 -6.49 -2.86 -14.86
N THR A 38 -6.27 -1.77 -15.61
CA THR A 38 -5.10 -1.62 -16.49
C THR A 38 -3.80 -1.70 -15.69
N LEU A 39 -3.74 -1.09 -14.50
CA LEU A 39 -2.55 -1.21 -13.64
C LEU A 39 -2.31 -2.68 -13.24
N GLY A 40 -3.35 -3.44 -12.89
CA GLY A 40 -3.22 -4.86 -12.59
C GLY A 40 -2.72 -5.68 -13.78
N GLU A 41 -3.11 -5.34 -15.00
CA GLU A 41 -2.54 -5.92 -16.25
C GLU A 41 -1.05 -5.61 -16.40
N GLU A 42 -0.65 -4.35 -16.20
CA GLU A 42 0.74 -3.90 -16.30
C GLU A 42 1.66 -4.51 -15.23
N LEU A 43 1.13 -4.78 -14.03
CA LEU A 43 1.88 -5.29 -12.88
C LEU A 43 2.06 -6.81 -12.90
N ARG A 44 1.18 -7.54 -13.58
CA ARG A 44 1.28 -8.99 -13.74
C ARG A 44 2.41 -9.36 -14.71
N PRO A 45 3.05 -10.54 -14.52
CA PRO A 45 2.79 -11.55 -13.49
C PRO A 45 3.58 -11.33 -12.18
N VAL A 46 4.36 -10.25 -12.07
CA VAL A 46 5.32 -10.06 -10.96
C VAL A 46 4.62 -9.59 -9.69
N GLN A 47 3.69 -8.64 -9.80
CA GLN A 47 2.96 -8.08 -8.68
C GLN A 47 1.48 -8.47 -8.78
N LEU A 48 1.05 -9.31 -7.83
CA LEU A 48 -0.25 -9.97 -7.84
C LEU A 48 -1.23 -9.39 -6.80
N GLY A 49 -0.79 -8.43 -5.97
CA GLY A 49 -1.60 -7.83 -4.91
C GLY A 49 -2.51 -6.67 -5.34
N VAL A 50 -2.42 -6.21 -6.59
CA VAL A 50 -3.19 -5.07 -7.10
C VAL A 50 -4.04 -5.49 -8.28
N SER A 51 -5.35 -5.30 -8.15
CA SER A 51 -6.36 -5.52 -9.21
C SER A 51 -6.21 -6.86 -9.97
N THR A 52 -5.82 -7.92 -9.25
CA THR A 52 -5.62 -9.25 -9.80
C THR A 52 -6.54 -10.22 -9.09
N SER A 53 -7.55 -10.74 -9.81
CA SER A 53 -8.42 -11.79 -9.28
C SER A 53 -7.62 -13.06 -9.01
N GLY A 54 -7.74 -13.64 -7.82
CA GLY A 54 -7.00 -14.83 -7.41
C GLY A 54 -5.48 -14.65 -7.28
N GLY A 55 -5.00 -13.42 -7.07
CA GLY A 55 -3.56 -13.11 -7.07
C GLY A 55 -2.76 -13.83 -5.98
N CYS A 56 -3.35 -14.02 -4.80
CA CYS A 56 -2.73 -14.77 -3.71
C CYS A 56 -2.55 -16.26 -4.05
N GLU A 57 -3.58 -16.85 -4.64
CA GLU A 57 -3.61 -18.25 -5.08
C GLU A 57 -2.61 -18.44 -6.22
N ALA A 58 -2.60 -17.54 -7.20
CA ALA A 58 -1.64 -17.55 -8.30
C ALA A 58 -0.20 -17.49 -7.79
N ALA A 59 0.10 -16.61 -6.81
CA ALA A 59 1.42 -16.51 -6.19
C ALA A 59 1.82 -17.84 -5.51
N ALA A 60 0.91 -18.42 -4.72
CA ALA A 60 1.16 -19.67 -4.00
C ALA A 60 1.38 -20.86 -4.96
N HIS A 61 0.56 -20.97 -6.01
CA HIS A 61 0.70 -22.02 -7.02
C HIS A 61 1.99 -21.85 -7.85
N ALA A 62 2.34 -20.62 -8.24
CA ALA A 62 3.58 -20.35 -8.94
C ALA A 62 4.81 -20.71 -8.09
N ALA A 63 4.83 -20.31 -6.81
CA ALA A 63 5.90 -20.67 -5.89
C ALA A 63 5.99 -22.19 -5.66
N ARG A 64 4.86 -22.87 -5.49
CA ARG A 64 4.82 -24.34 -5.34
C ARG A 64 5.37 -25.02 -6.58
N ARG A 65 4.89 -24.65 -7.77
CA ARG A 65 5.38 -25.19 -9.04
C ARG A 65 6.87 -24.95 -9.20
N TYR A 66 7.34 -23.73 -8.90
CA TYR A 66 8.78 -23.44 -8.90
C TYR A 66 9.56 -24.37 -7.96
N MET A 67 9.02 -24.75 -6.81
CA MET A 67 9.72 -25.69 -5.93
C MET A 67 9.63 -27.16 -6.37
N THR A 68 8.58 -27.58 -7.08
CA THR A 68 8.37 -29.00 -7.45
C THR A 68 8.91 -29.40 -8.82
N ASP A 69 9.09 -28.45 -9.75
CA ASP A 69 9.28 -28.73 -11.18
C ASP A 69 10.76 -28.93 -11.61
N CYS A 70 11.63 -29.62 -10.84
CA CYS A 70 13.04 -29.85 -11.28
C CYS A 70 13.94 -30.86 -10.53
N ASN A 71 14.94 -31.36 -11.28
CA ASN A 71 16.10 -32.16 -10.85
C ASN A 71 17.28 -31.35 -10.25
N HIS A 72 17.12 -30.05 -9.99
CA HIS A 72 18.19 -29.16 -9.49
C HIS A 72 17.77 -28.46 -8.19
N LYS A 73 18.74 -28.06 -7.37
CA LYS A 73 18.49 -27.32 -6.12
C LYS A 73 17.89 -25.94 -6.41
N ARG A 74 16.71 -25.67 -5.83
CA ARG A 74 16.01 -24.38 -5.89
C ARG A 74 15.82 -23.82 -4.48
N VAL A 75 15.79 -22.50 -4.37
CA VAL A 75 15.56 -21.79 -3.10
C VAL A 75 14.48 -20.75 -3.30
N LEU A 76 13.55 -20.67 -2.36
CA LEU A 76 12.55 -19.62 -2.30
C LEU A 76 12.91 -18.63 -1.20
N LEU A 77 13.16 -17.37 -1.56
CA LEU A 77 13.44 -16.29 -0.62
C LEU A 77 12.15 -15.50 -0.33
N LYS A 78 11.79 -15.38 0.94
CA LYS A 78 10.67 -14.55 1.40
C LYS A 78 11.20 -13.30 2.08
N ILE A 79 10.81 -12.14 1.57
CA ILE A 79 11.18 -10.82 2.12
C ILE A 79 9.91 -10.15 2.63
N ASP A 80 9.95 -9.62 3.85
CA ASP A 80 8.89 -8.80 4.44
C ASP A 80 9.44 -7.43 4.82
N MET A 81 8.69 -6.38 4.51
CA MET A 81 9.11 -5.01 4.73
C MET A 81 8.54 -4.49 6.06
N ARG A 82 9.41 -4.23 7.03
CA ARG A 82 9.01 -3.68 8.33
C ARG A 82 8.35 -2.31 8.15
N ASN A 83 7.11 -2.19 8.62
CA ASN A 83 6.36 -0.94 8.68
C ASN A 83 6.24 -0.20 7.32
N ALA A 84 6.14 -0.94 6.21
CA ALA A 84 6.25 -0.41 4.84
C ALA A 84 5.38 0.82 4.55
N PHE A 85 4.14 0.87 5.05
CA PHE A 85 3.25 2.00 4.82
C PHE A 85 3.75 3.29 5.46
N ASN A 86 4.39 3.22 6.63
CA ASN A 86 4.87 4.39 7.36
C ASN A 86 6.31 4.79 6.98
N THR A 87 7.06 3.92 6.30
CA THR A 87 8.45 4.18 5.88
C THR A 87 8.57 4.59 4.42
N LEU A 88 7.47 4.58 3.67
CA LEU A 88 7.47 4.91 2.25
C LEU A 88 7.83 6.39 2.00
N ARG A 89 8.71 6.63 1.03
CA ARG A 89 9.13 7.96 0.61
C ARG A 89 8.04 8.68 -0.20
N ARG A 90 7.53 9.78 0.35
CA ARG A 90 6.40 10.55 -0.23
C ARG A 90 6.73 11.20 -1.56
N ASP A 91 7.95 11.67 -1.73
CA ASP A 91 8.42 12.26 -2.99
C ASP A 91 8.43 11.23 -4.13
N SER A 92 8.93 10.02 -3.86
CA SER A 92 8.91 8.90 -4.82
C SER A 92 7.48 8.48 -5.14
N PHE A 93 6.62 8.37 -4.12
CA PHE A 93 5.19 8.08 -4.33
C PHE A 93 4.48 9.14 -5.16
N LEU A 94 4.64 10.42 -4.83
CA LEU A 94 3.99 11.52 -5.54
C LEU A 94 4.51 11.66 -6.97
N SER A 95 5.81 11.42 -7.21
CA SER A 95 6.39 11.39 -8.55
C SER A 95 5.75 10.32 -9.43
N VAL A 96 5.63 9.09 -8.92
CA VAL A 96 4.95 7.99 -9.62
C VAL A 96 3.46 8.27 -9.78
N ALA A 97 2.79 8.80 -8.75
CA ALA A 97 1.38 9.14 -8.83
C ALA A 97 1.10 10.22 -9.88
N ARG A 98 1.99 11.20 -10.05
CA ARG A 98 1.85 12.25 -11.07
C ARG A 98 1.85 11.67 -12.49
N THR A 99 2.71 10.71 -12.76
CA THR A 99 2.89 10.10 -14.09
C THR A 99 1.87 8.99 -14.35
N ARG A 100 1.65 8.11 -13.35
CA ARG A 100 0.79 6.93 -13.47
C ARG A 100 -0.63 7.17 -12.99
N PHE A 101 -0.96 8.25 -12.31
CA PHE A 101 -2.31 8.49 -11.79
C PHE A 101 -2.69 9.99 -11.84
N PRO A 102 -2.55 10.66 -13.01
CA PRO A 102 -2.72 12.12 -13.09
C PRO A 102 -4.12 12.57 -12.63
N GLY A 103 -5.16 11.76 -12.87
CA GLY A 103 -6.55 12.06 -12.46
C GLY A 103 -6.78 12.15 -10.95
N ILE A 104 -5.94 11.49 -10.13
CA ILE A 104 -6.00 11.58 -8.65
C ILE A 104 -4.77 12.24 -8.06
N TYR A 105 -3.86 12.77 -8.87
CA TYR A 105 -2.63 13.36 -8.36
C TYR A 105 -2.90 14.54 -7.43
N LYS A 106 -3.84 15.43 -7.78
CA LYS A 106 -4.18 16.61 -6.96
C LYS A 106 -4.59 16.25 -5.52
N PRO A 107 -5.56 15.35 -5.26
CA PRO A 107 -5.91 14.96 -3.90
C PRO A 107 -4.79 14.22 -3.17
N LEU A 108 -3.92 13.48 -3.88
CA LEU A 108 -2.74 12.85 -3.27
C LEU A 108 -1.68 13.90 -2.87
N TRP A 109 -1.41 14.85 -3.76
CA TRP A 109 -0.49 15.96 -3.51
C TRP A 109 -0.98 16.88 -2.40
N GLN A 110 -2.29 17.03 -2.19
CA GLN A 110 -2.82 17.75 -1.04
C GLN A 110 -2.55 17.02 0.28
N ALA A 111 -2.48 15.68 0.25
CA ALA A 111 -2.42 14.86 1.47
C ALA A 111 -0.99 14.57 1.96
N TYR A 112 -0.03 14.48 1.04
CA TYR A 112 1.32 13.95 1.33
C TYR A 112 2.53 14.86 1.00
N PRO A 113 2.44 16.17 0.70
CA PRO A 113 3.63 16.94 0.29
C PRO A 113 4.48 17.37 1.50
N SER A 114 3.87 17.45 2.68
CA SER A 114 4.46 17.94 3.92
C SER A 114 3.96 17.11 5.11
N PRO A 115 4.59 17.20 6.28
CA PRO A 115 4.07 16.59 7.50
C PRO A 115 2.61 16.97 7.76
N SER A 116 1.81 16.02 8.24
CA SER A 116 0.42 16.29 8.64
C SER A 116 0.15 15.72 10.03
N ARG A 117 -0.76 16.36 10.79
CA ARG A 117 -1.06 15.96 12.16
C ARG A 117 -1.89 14.67 12.21
N LEU A 118 -1.45 13.70 13.00
CA LEU A 118 -2.22 12.54 13.44
C LEU A 118 -2.75 12.81 14.84
N PHE A 119 -4.02 12.50 15.08
CA PHE A 119 -4.68 12.70 16.37
C PHE A 119 -4.76 11.37 17.11
N PHE A 120 -4.18 11.28 18.29
CA PHE A 120 -4.22 10.11 19.16
C PHE A 120 -4.68 10.53 20.56
N GLY A 121 -5.98 10.40 20.84
CA GLY A 121 -6.58 11.05 22.01
C GLY A 121 -6.37 12.57 21.95
N GLU A 122 -5.75 13.13 22.98
CA GLU A 122 -5.38 14.55 23.05
C GLU A 122 -4.02 14.86 22.42
N GLU A 123 -3.23 13.82 22.13
CA GLU A 123 -1.89 13.96 21.56
C GLU A 123 -1.91 14.19 20.05
N GLY A 124 -0.97 15.01 19.58
CA GLY A 124 -0.70 15.23 18.17
C GLY A 124 0.64 14.62 17.77
N LEU A 125 0.63 13.72 16.80
CA LEU A 125 1.85 13.16 16.20
C LEU A 125 2.05 13.71 14.78
N ALA A 126 3.30 13.93 14.37
CA ALA A 126 3.61 14.34 13.01
C ALA A 126 3.70 13.10 12.09
N SER A 127 2.91 13.06 11.02
CA SER A 127 3.05 12.08 9.94
C SER A 127 3.98 12.65 8.87
N GLU A 128 5.26 12.34 8.97
CA GLU A 128 6.34 12.90 8.13
C GLU A 128 6.66 12.01 6.92
N ALA A 129 6.56 10.69 7.08
CA ALA A 129 6.79 9.70 6.03
C ALA A 129 5.53 8.86 5.79
N GLY A 130 5.59 8.04 4.75
CA GLY A 130 4.58 7.04 4.47
C GLY A 130 3.26 7.57 3.93
N ILE A 131 2.34 6.63 3.76
CA ILE A 131 0.95 6.86 3.34
C ILE A 131 -0.01 6.21 4.33
N GLN A 132 -1.25 6.69 4.36
CA GLN A 132 -2.26 6.19 5.29
C GLN A 132 -2.66 4.75 4.92
N GLN A 133 -2.67 3.86 5.93
CA GLN A 133 -3.07 2.46 5.77
C GLN A 133 -4.61 2.34 5.92
N GLY A 134 -5.35 2.42 4.81
CA GLY A 134 -6.81 2.14 4.77
C GLY A 134 -7.66 3.12 3.97
#